data_AF-F2SSG8-F1
#
_entry.id   AF-F2SSG8-F1
#
_cell.length_a   1.000
_cell.length_b   1.000
_cell.length_c   1.000
_cell.angle_alpha   90.00
_cell.angle_beta   90.00
_cell.angle_gamma   90.00
#
_symmetry.space_group_name_H-M   'P 1'
#
loop_
_entity.id
_entity.type
_entity.pdbx_description
1 polymer ?
#
loop_
_entity_poly.entity_id
_entity_poly.type
_entity_poly.pdbx_seq_one_letter_code
_entity_poly.pdbx_strand_id
1 'polypeptide(L)'
;MYRIRTGNKIRYLTIEVDAFDEDTMCRPYLLIPELPSFPNAPWTKMDICRSNDGLLKVTTSDVKLQGVGFVWHPEKVEVLSLKRTRYYRHNVHEVIFNGAPAIAKIVRWEWELPRMENETAVYSSTKISAPTQRTRPLHPKFSLI
;
A
#
# COMPACT_ATOMS: atom_id res chain seq x y z
N MET A 1 11.12 1.64 6.13
CA MET A 1 9.81 1.03 6.47
C MET A 1 9.36 0.14 5.34
N TYR A 2 8.94 -1.08 5.65
CA TYR A 2 8.48 -2.10 4.74
C TYR A 2 7.03 -2.45 5.01
N ARG A 3 6.33 -2.91 3.96
CA ARG A 3 4.98 -3.43 4.06
C ARG A 3 4.97 -4.87 3.62
N ILE A 4 4.56 -5.77 4.50
CA ILE A 4 4.57 -7.21 4.25
C ILE A 4 3.16 -7.79 4.34
N ARG A 5 2.96 -8.95 3.71
CA ARG A 5 1.73 -9.73 3.83
C ARG A 5 2.05 -10.99 4.62
N THR A 6 1.33 -11.21 5.71
CA THR A 6 1.36 -12.45 6.49
C THR A 6 -0.04 -13.07 6.49
N GLY A 7 -0.23 -14.16 5.75
CA GLY A 7 -1.57 -14.70 5.50
C GLY A 7 -2.47 -13.66 4.81
N ASN A 8 -3.58 -13.29 5.44
CA ASN A 8 -4.52 -12.28 4.92
C ASN A 8 -4.38 -10.90 5.58
N LYS A 9 -3.34 -10.69 6.40
CA LYS A 9 -3.09 -9.40 7.05
C LYS A 9 -1.90 -8.69 6.41
N ILE A 10 -2.06 -7.38 6.22
CA ILE A 10 -0.95 -6.48 5.90
C ILE A 10 -0.35 -5.99 7.21
N ARG A 11 0.98 -6.06 7.31
CA ARG A 11 1.73 -5.60 8.47
C ARG A 11 2.88 -4.71 8.03
N TYR A 12 3.40 -3.93 8.96
CA TYR A 12 4.43 -2.94 8.70
C TYR A 12 5.67 -3.21 9.54
N LEU A 13 6.83 -3.17 8.89
CA LEU A 13 8.12 -3.29 9.54
C LEU A 13 8.86 -1.96 9.46
N THR A 14 9.28 -1.41 10.58
CA THR A 14 10.31 -0.36 10.62
C THR A 14 11.60 -1.05 11.01
N ILE A 15 12.65 -0.83 10.23
CA ILE A 15 13.97 -1.37 10.50
C ILE A 15 14.88 -0.17 10.60
N GLU A 16 15.55 -0.02 11.72
CA GLU A 16 16.55 1.03 11.90
C GLU A 16 17.72 0.83 10.94
N VAL A 17 18.35 1.94 10.53
CA VAL A 17 19.38 1.95 9.49
C VAL A 17 20.53 0.99 9.82
N ASP A 18 20.90 0.89 11.10
CA ASP A 18 22.04 0.09 11.57
C ASP A 18 21.64 -1.32 12.06
N ALA A 19 20.39 -1.74 11.83
CA ALA A 19 19.95 -3.09 12.22
C ALA A 19 20.64 -4.19 11.37
N PHE A 20 20.80 -3.92 10.09
CA PHE A 20 21.46 -4.78 9.10
C PHE A 20 22.42 -3.92 8.26
N ASP A 21 23.36 -4.56 7.55
CA ASP A 21 24.22 -3.84 6.62
C ASP A 21 23.42 -3.27 5.43
N GLU A 22 23.99 -2.27 4.77
CA GLU A 22 23.36 -1.55 3.67
C GLU A 22 22.96 -2.46 2.50
N ASP A 23 23.82 -3.43 2.16
CA ASP A 23 23.58 -4.34 1.04
C ASP A 23 22.39 -5.27 1.34
N THR A 24 22.31 -5.78 2.57
CA THR A 24 21.15 -6.53 3.08
C THR A 24 19.88 -5.68 3.05
N MET A 25 19.93 -4.43 3.53
CA MET A 25 18.78 -3.52 3.54
C MET A 25 18.23 -3.21 2.14
N CYS A 26 19.09 -3.13 1.12
CA CYS A 26 18.68 -2.85 -0.25
C CYS A 26 18.17 -4.09 -1.03
N ARG A 27 18.40 -5.30 -0.53
CA ARG A 27 18.15 -6.56 -1.25
C ARG A 27 17.15 -7.42 -0.50
N PRO A 28 15.86 -7.43 -0.88
CA PRO A 28 14.83 -8.19 -0.17
C PRO A 28 15.15 -9.68 0.00
N TYR A 29 15.85 -10.31 -0.96
CA TYR A 29 16.23 -11.71 -0.86
C TYR A 29 17.34 -12.00 0.16
N LEU A 30 18.14 -11.00 0.55
CA LEU A 30 19.07 -11.07 1.68
C LEU A 30 18.38 -10.69 2.99
N LEU A 31 17.52 -9.67 2.96
CA LEU A 31 16.83 -9.19 4.15
C LEU A 31 15.85 -10.23 4.72
N ILE A 32 15.03 -10.87 3.87
CA ILE A 32 13.94 -11.74 4.31
C ILE A 32 14.44 -12.92 5.18
N PRO A 33 15.52 -13.65 4.81
CA PRO A 33 16.08 -14.70 5.66
C PRO A 33 16.59 -14.23 7.03
N GLU A 34 17.09 -13.00 7.11
CA GLU A 34 17.66 -12.40 8.32
C GLU A 34 16.60 -11.80 9.26
N LEU A 35 15.33 -11.72 8.81
CA LEU A 35 14.25 -11.22 9.65
C LEU A 35 13.97 -12.20 10.80
N PRO A 36 13.72 -11.68 12.01
CA PRO A 36 13.30 -12.51 13.13
C PRO A 36 11.95 -13.17 12.85
N SER A 37 11.74 -14.34 13.43
CA SER A 37 10.44 -15.01 13.39
C SER A 37 9.33 -14.08 13.86
N PHE A 38 8.27 -13.96 13.06
CA PHE A 38 7.15 -13.09 13.42
C PHE A 38 6.38 -13.67 14.61
N PRO A 39 6.06 -12.85 15.63
CA PRO A 39 5.34 -13.33 16.80
C PRO A 39 3.92 -13.75 16.45
N ASN A 40 3.44 -14.78 17.14
CA ASN A 40 2.09 -15.32 16.99
C ASN A 40 0.99 -14.39 17.53
N ALA A 41 1.35 -13.43 18.40
CA ALA A 41 0.41 -12.45 18.93
C ALA A 41 -0.13 -11.50 17.84
N PRO A 42 -1.30 -10.86 18.06
CA PRO A 42 -1.77 -9.79 17.20
C PRO A 42 -0.76 -8.62 17.19
N TRP A 43 -0.38 -8.17 15.99
CA TRP A 43 0.44 -6.97 15.82
C TRP A 43 0.25 -6.39 14.42
N THR A 44 0.38 -5.08 14.32
CA THR A 44 0.20 -4.34 13.07
C THR A 44 1.48 -3.65 12.62
N LYS A 45 2.26 -3.10 13.57
CA LYS A 45 3.60 -2.56 13.35
C LYS A 45 4.63 -3.37 14.15
N MET A 46 5.83 -3.50 13.60
CA MET A 46 6.99 -4.08 14.26
C MET A 46 8.20 -3.21 13.96
N ASP A 47 8.93 -2.86 15.00
CA ASP A 47 10.16 -2.08 14.93
C ASP A 47 11.34 -3.00 15.28
N ILE A 48 12.34 -3.02 14.40
CA ILE A 48 13.55 -3.84 14.51
C ILE A 48 14.74 -2.89 14.63
N CYS A 49 15.49 -3.02 15.72
CA CYS A 49 16.70 -2.26 15.97
C CYS A 49 17.83 -3.17 16.44
N ARG A 50 19.06 -2.66 16.42
CA ARG A 50 20.21 -3.35 16.99
C ARG A 50 20.43 -2.87 18.43
N SER A 51 20.48 -3.81 19.38
CA SER A 51 20.87 -3.53 20.76
C SER A 51 22.37 -3.19 20.82
N ASN A 52 22.79 -2.56 21.92
CA ASN A 52 24.20 -2.32 22.23
C ASN A 52 25.03 -3.62 22.25
N ASP A 53 24.39 -4.75 22.58
CA ASP A 53 25.01 -6.08 22.59
C ASP A 53 25.17 -6.70 21.19
N GLY A 54 24.79 -5.96 20.14
CA GLY A 54 24.83 -6.42 18.75
C GLY A 54 23.72 -7.39 18.36
N LEU A 55 22.78 -7.69 19.26
CA LEU A 55 21.61 -8.52 18.97
C LEU A 55 20.45 -7.70 18.42
N LEU A 56 19.59 -8.33 17.61
CA LEU A 56 18.35 -7.69 17.16
C LEU A 56 17.35 -7.60 18.30
N LYS A 57 16.84 -6.41 18.54
CA LYS A 57 15.72 -6.13 19.43
C LYS A 57 14.48 -5.85 18.59
N VAL A 58 13.39 -6.54 18.94
CA VAL A 58 12.11 -6.45 18.23
C VAL A 58 11.06 -5.91 19.17
N THR A 59 10.34 -4.87 18.75
CA THR A 59 9.19 -4.33 19.47
C THR A 59 7.98 -4.39 18.56
N THR A 60 6.86 -4.93 19.05
CA THR A 60 5.62 -4.99 18.27
C THR A 60 4.54 -4.12 18.89
N SER A 61 3.73 -3.50 18.05
CA SER A 61 2.53 -2.78 18.47
C SER A 61 1.33 -3.15 17.62
N ASP A 62 0.17 -3.25 18.27
CA ASP A 62 -1.11 -3.45 17.60
C ASP A 62 -1.87 -2.14 17.53
N VAL A 63 -1.45 -1.29 16.59
CA VAL A 63 -2.05 0.03 16.37
C VAL A 63 -3.04 -0.06 15.22
N LYS A 64 -4.24 0.46 15.43
CA LYS A 64 -5.20 0.70 14.35
C LYS A 64 -4.64 1.80 13.44
N LEU A 65 -4.26 1.42 12.24
CA LEU A 65 -3.76 2.36 11.23
C LEU A 65 -4.87 3.28 10.76
N GLN A 66 -4.49 4.51 10.42
CA GLN A 66 -5.38 5.42 9.75
C GLN A 66 -5.77 4.83 8.40
N GLY A 67 -7.07 4.61 8.23
CA GLY A 67 -7.66 4.26 6.94
C GLY A 67 -8.10 5.51 6.19
N VAL A 68 -8.53 5.32 4.94
CA VAL A 68 -9.21 6.36 4.17
C VAL A 68 -10.51 6.74 4.90
N GLY A 69 -10.63 8.00 5.32
CA GLY A 69 -11.82 8.51 5.99
C GLY A 69 -12.89 8.96 5.00
N PHE A 70 -12.45 9.51 3.87
CA PHE A 70 -13.33 10.05 2.83
C PHE A 70 -13.71 8.98 1.79
N VAL A 71 -14.91 8.42 1.92
CA VAL A 71 -15.47 7.46 0.94
C VAL A 71 -16.38 8.23 -0.01
N TRP A 72 -15.88 8.50 -1.22
CA TRP A 72 -16.61 9.27 -2.24
C TRP A 72 -17.46 8.40 -3.18
N HIS A 73 -17.09 7.13 -3.36
CA HIS A 73 -17.80 6.16 -4.19
C HIS A 73 -18.33 5.01 -3.33
N PRO A 74 -19.58 4.55 -3.51
CA PRO A 74 -20.19 3.53 -2.66
C PRO A 74 -19.56 2.14 -2.85
N GLU A 75 -19.04 1.86 -4.05
CA GLU A 75 -18.37 0.59 -4.35
C GLU A 75 -17.00 0.53 -3.66
N LYS A 76 -16.81 -0.50 -2.85
CA LYS A 76 -15.51 -0.84 -2.25
C LYS A 76 -14.95 -2.04 -2.99
N VAL A 77 -13.70 -1.93 -3.40
CA VAL A 77 -13.03 -2.96 -4.19
C VAL A 77 -11.88 -3.54 -3.37
N GLU A 78 -11.82 -4.86 -3.29
CA GLU A 78 -10.69 -5.54 -2.66
C GLU A 78 -9.44 -5.34 -3.52
N VAL A 79 -8.47 -4.57 -3.03
CA VAL A 79 -7.26 -4.20 -3.78
C VAL A 79 -6.45 -5.42 -4.28
N LEU A 80 -6.50 -6.54 -3.56
CA LEU A 80 -5.79 -7.76 -3.91
C LEU A 80 -6.48 -8.57 -5.02
N SER A 81 -7.76 -8.29 -5.30
CA SER A 81 -8.51 -8.93 -6.39
C SER A 81 -8.24 -8.29 -7.76
N LEU A 82 -7.67 -7.08 -7.78
CA LEU A 82 -7.38 -6.35 -9.01
C LEU A 82 -6.19 -6.97 -9.75
N LYS A 83 -6.45 -7.44 -10.97
CA LYS A 83 -5.40 -7.88 -11.89
C LYS A 83 -4.63 -6.67 -12.42
N ARG A 84 -3.39 -6.51 -11.97
CA ARG A 84 -2.46 -5.48 -12.46
C ARG A 84 -1.99 -5.83 -13.87
N THR A 85 -2.06 -4.86 -14.78
CA THR A 85 -1.61 -4.98 -16.17
C THR A 85 -0.34 -4.19 -16.43
N ARG A 86 -0.22 -2.98 -15.85
CA ARG A 86 0.96 -2.12 -16.01
C ARG A 86 1.32 -1.40 -14.71
N TYR A 87 2.60 -1.13 -14.56
CA TYR A 87 3.14 -0.36 -13.46
C TYR A 87 3.52 1.04 -13.93
N TYR A 88 3.01 2.08 -13.28
CA TYR A 88 3.39 3.47 -13.57
C TYR A 88 4.32 4.02 -12.49
N ARG A 89 3.91 3.88 -11.22
CA ARG A 89 4.66 4.30 -10.04
C ARG A 89 4.39 3.35 -8.89
N HIS A 90 5.08 3.56 -7.78
CA HIS A 90 5.06 2.67 -6.62
C HIS A 90 3.67 2.43 -6.04
N ASN A 91 2.77 3.41 -6.17
CA ASN A 91 1.38 3.35 -5.73
C ASN A 91 0.36 3.51 -6.88
N VAL A 92 0.81 3.58 -8.14
CA VAL A 92 -0.07 3.81 -9.31
C VAL A 92 0.09 2.70 -10.32
N HIS A 93 -1.01 2.00 -10.58
CA HIS A 93 -1.04 0.82 -11.45
C HIS A 93 -2.20 0.90 -12.42
N GLU A 94 -2.00 0.34 -13.61
CA GLU A 94 -3.10 -0.04 -14.48
C GLU A 94 -3.66 -1.39 -14.01
N VAL A 95 -4.97 -1.50 -13.97
CA VAL A 95 -5.70 -2.70 -13.57
C VAL A 95 -6.86 -2.97 -14.51
N ILE A 96 -7.37 -4.19 -14.52
CA ILE A 96 -8.68 -4.48 -15.11
C ILE A 96 -9.75 -4.37 -14.02
N PHE A 97 -10.73 -3.49 -14.25
CA PHE A 97 -11.87 -3.28 -13.38
C PHE A 97 -13.16 -3.33 -14.22
N ASN A 98 -14.09 -4.22 -13.85
CA ASN A 98 -15.33 -4.46 -14.59
C ASN A 98 -15.11 -4.66 -16.10
N GLY A 99 -14.10 -5.47 -16.46
CA GLY A 99 -13.76 -5.81 -17.85
C GLY A 99 -13.06 -4.70 -18.64
N ALA A 100 -12.78 -3.54 -18.04
CA ALA A 100 -12.14 -2.42 -18.71
C ALA A 100 -10.81 -2.01 -18.01
N PRO A 101 -9.84 -1.44 -18.75
CA PRO A 101 -8.66 -0.83 -18.14
C PRO A 101 -9.03 0.36 -17.24
N ALA A 102 -8.44 0.37 -16.04
CA ALA A 102 -8.59 1.43 -15.05
C ALA A 102 -7.26 1.76 -14.37
N ILE A 103 -7.18 2.93 -13.74
CA ILE A 103 -6.02 3.34 -12.93
C ILE A 103 -6.34 3.19 -11.44
N ALA A 104 -5.61 2.31 -10.76
CA ALA A 104 -5.66 2.16 -9.30
C ALA A 104 -4.53 2.97 -8.64
N LYS A 105 -4.88 3.75 -7.60
CA LYS A 105 -3.96 4.61 -6.84
C LYS A 105 -4.00 4.25 -5.35
N ILE A 106 -3.17 3.28 -4.96
CA ILE A 106 -3.28 2.61 -3.66
C ILE A 106 -2.49 3.38 -2.61
N VAL A 107 -3.16 3.88 -1.56
CA VAL A 107 -2.48 4.37 -0.36
C VAL A 107 -1.75 3.22 0.33
N ARG A 108 -0.43 3.32 0.48
CA ARG A 108 0.40 2.30 1.12
C ARG A 108 0.86 2.70 2.51
N TRP A 109 0.91 4.00 2.79
CA TRP A 109 1.32 4.56 4.08
C TRP A 109 0.42 5.71 4.52
N GLU A 110 0.35 5.95 5.83
CA GLU A 110 -0.51 6.97 6.44
C GLU A 110 -0.20 8.38 5.91
N TRP A 111 1.07 8.70 5.66
CA TRP A 111 1.48 10.00 5.10
C TRP A 111 1.05 10.21 3.63
N GLU A 112 0.67 9.16 2.91
CA GLU A 112 0.10 9.30 1.56
C GLU A 112 -1.39 9.69 1.59
N LEU A 113 -2.08 9.50 2.72
CA LEU A 113 -3.53 9.76 2.86
C LEU A 113 -3.90 11.20 2.53
N PRO A 114 -3.29 12.25 3.12
CA PRO A 114 -3.77 13.62 2.91
C PRO A 114 -3.72 14.03 1.43
N ARG A 115 -2.67 13.59 0.72
CA ARG A 115 -2.54 13.83 -0.72
C ARG A 115 -3.64 13.12 -1.51
N MET A 116 -3.94 11.86 -1.20
CA MET A 116 -4.98 11.09 -1.89
C MET A 116 -6.38 11.60 -1.57
N GLU A 117 -6.65 12.01 -0.34
CA GLU A 117 -7.94 12.60 0.06
C GLU A 117 -8.19 13.93 -0.67
N ASN A 118 -7.17 14.80 -0.77
CA ASN A 118 -7.29 16.04 -1.53
C ASN A 118 -7.54 15.78 -3.03
N GLU A 119 -6.81 14.83 -3.63
CA GLU A 119 -7.03 14.44 -5.03
C GLU A 119 -8.46 13.93 -5.24
N THR A 120 -8.95 13.12 -4.30
CA THR A 120 -10.31 12.57 -4.31
C THR A 120 -11.38 13.67 -4.15
N ALA A 121 -11.15 14.67 -3.30
CA ALA A 121 -12.07 15.79 -3.11
C ALA A 121 -12.23 16.63 -4.39
N VAL A 122 -11.14 16.82 -5.15
CA VAL A 122 -11.18 17.47 -6.46
C VAL A 122 -12.01 16.64 -7.46
N TYR A 123 -11.82 15.32 -7.49
CA TYR A 123 -12.62 14.46 -8.36
C TYR A 123 -14.10 14.39 -7.96
N SER A 124 -14.42 14.44 -6.67
CA SER A 124 -15.81 14.41 -6.21
C SER A 124 -16.56 15.72 -6.48
N SER A 125 -15.86 16.85 -6.47
CA SER A 125 -16.46 18.17 -6.74
C SER A 125 -16.58 18.47 -8.23
N THR A 126 -15.69 17.91 -9.03
CA THR A 126 -15.82 17.93 -10.49
C THR A 126 -16.97 16.98 -10.84
N LYS A 127 -18.12 17.51 -11.28
CA LYS A 127 -19.10 16.71 -12.01
C LYS A 127 -18.45 16.25 -13.31
N ILE A 128 -17.60 15.21 -13.25
CA ILE A 128 -17.19 14.46 -14.42
C ILE A 128 -18.48 13.77 -14.85
N SER A 129 -19.23 14.45 -15.72
CA SER A 129 -20.29 13.83 -16.48
C SER A 129 -19.74 12.51 -17.00
N ALA A 130 -20.38 11.41 -16.61
CA ALA A 130 -20.07 10.10 -17.12
C ALA A 130 -19.81 10.24 -18.63
N PRO A 131 -18.70 9.71 -19.18
CA PRO A 131 -18.41 9.89 -20.58
C PRO A 131 -19.60 9.35 -21.36
N THR A 132 -20.39 10.27 -21.93
CA THR A 132 -21.42 9.96 -22.91
C THR A 132 -20.75 9.05 -23.91
N GLN A 133 -21.33 7.88 -24.16
CA GLN A 133 -20.86 6.88 -25.11
C GLN A 133 -20.50 7.58 -26.44
N ARG A 134 -19.25 8.01 -26.59
CA ARG A 134 -18.65 8.42 -27.85
C ARG A 134 -17.73 7.28 -28.22
N THR A 135 -18.15 6.61 -29.27
CA THR A 135 -17.54 5.46 -29.92
C THR A 135 -16.06 5.71 -30.22
N ARG A 136 -15.19 5.10 -29.41
CA ARG A 136 -13.91 4.39 -29.71
C ARG A 136 -12.92 4.57 -28.53
N PRO A 137 -12.37 3.50 -27.91
CA PRO A 137 -12.06 3.55 -26.48
C PRO A 137 -10.56 3.38 -26.19
N LEU A 138 -9.89 4.43 -25.71
CA LEU A 138 -8.60 4.34 -25.00
C LEU A 138 -8.47 5.42 -23.91
N HIS A 139 -9.58 5.83 -23.29
CA HIS A 139 -9.50 6.59 -22.05
C HIS A 139 -9.67 5.62 -20.87
N PRO A 140 -8.65 5.45 -20.01
CA PRO A 140 -8.78 4.60 -18.85
C PRO A 140 -9.88 5.17 -17.95
N LYS A 141 -10.80 4.31 -17.51
CA LYS A 141 -11.76 4.69 -16.49
C LYS A 141 -10.99 4.92 -15.20
N PHE A 142 -11.10 6.11 -14.62
CA PHE A 142 -10.47 6.40 -13.33
C PHE A 142 -11.36 5.83 -12.23
N SER A 143 -10.89 4.76 -11.59
CA SER A 143 -11.49 4.21 -10.38
C SER A 143 -10.41 4.26 -9.30
N LEU A 144 -10.40 5.33 -8.50
CA LEU A 144 -9.47 5.43 -7.37
C LEU A 144 -9.90 4.47 -6.26
N ILE A 145 -8.97 3.60 -5.87
CA ILE A 145 -8.98 2.72 -4.69
C ILE A 145 -7.66 2.95 -3.97
#